data_AF-A0A3P6R050-F1
#
_entry.id   AF-A0A3P6R050-F1
#
_cell.length_a   1.000
_cell.length_b   1.000
_cell.length_c   1.000
_cell.angle_alpha   90.00
_cell.angle_beta   90.00
_cell.angle_gamma   90.00
#
_symmetry.space_group_name_H-M   'P 1'
#
loop_
_entity.id
_entity.type
_entity.pdbx_description
1 polymer ?
#
loop_
_entity_poly.entity_id
_entity_poly.type
_entity_poly.pdbx_seq_one_letter_code
_entity_poly.pdbx_strand_id
1 'polypeptide(L)'
;MLAVMQKYSDQLEAEVQERTLELEAEKQKTEDLIAKMLPLPVAQEPVAGNPVDPEAFDNVTIYFSDIVGFSLISAKSTLLQIVDLLNDIYTTFDATIEHFNVYKVVLRLLF
;
A
#
# COMPACT_ATOMS: atom_id res chain seq x y z
N MET A 1 -2.14 -48.43 19.56
CA MET A 1 -2.02 -47.95 18.16
C MET A 1 -3.07 -46.88 17.85
N LEU A 2 -4.36 -47.17 18.02
CA LEU A 2 -5.47 -46.19 17.82
C LEU A 2 -5.31 -44.88 18.60
N ALA A 3 -5.06 -44.93 19.92
CA ALA A 3 -4.90 -43.72 20.74
C ALA A 3 -3.70 -42.84 20.35
N VAL A 4 -2.65 -43.43 19.78
CA VAL A 4 -1.49 -42.67 19.28
C VAL A 4 -1.85 -41.98 17.97
N MET A 5 -2.48 -42.69 17.04
CA MET A 5 -2.98 -42.11 15.78
C MET A 5 -3.98 -40.97 16.02
N GLN A 6 -4.88 -41.12 16.99
CA GLN A 6 -5.87 -40.11 17.33
C GLN A 6 -5.20 -38.84 17.87
N LYS A 7 -4.23 -38.99 18.78
CA LYS A 7 -3.43 -37.88 19.30
C LYS A 7 -2.62 -37.17 18.21
N TYR A 8 -2.07 -37.91 17.25
CA TYR A 8 -1.40 -37.33 16.07
C TYR A 8 -2.38 -36.56 15.17
N SER A 9 -3.60 -37.05 14.99
CA SER A 9 -4.66 -36.36 14.23
C SER A 9 -5.05 -35.04 14.88
N ASP A 10 -5.29 -35.05 16.19
CA ASP A 10 -5.67 -33.86 16.96
C ASP A 10 -4.55 -32.80 16.93
N GLN A 11 -3.29 -33.24 17.03
CA GLN A 11 -2.12 -32.36 16.92
C GLN A 11 -2.00 -31.74 15.52
N LEU A 12 -2.24 -32.54 14.47
CA LEU A 12 -2.16 -32.07 13.10
C LEU A 12 -3.29 -31.08 12.79
N GLU A 13 -4.51 -31.32 13.29
CA GLU A 13 -5.62 -30.37 13.15
C GLU A 13 -5.33 -29.05 13.85
N ALA A 14 -4.78 -29.09 15.07
CA ALA A 14 -4.36 -27.88 15.79
C ALA A 14 -3.28 -27.10 15.02
N GLU A 15 -2.27 -27.80 14.49
CA GLU A 15 -1.18 -27.18 13.71
C GLU A 15 -1.69 -26.59 12.38
N VAL A 16 -2.63 -27.28 11.71
CA VAL A 16 -3.27 -26.76 10.49
C VAL A 16 -4.12 -25.53 10.80
N GLN A 17 -4.88 -25.55 11.89
CA GLN A 17 -5.70 -24.42 12.31
C GLN A 17 -4.84 -23.20 12.67
N GLU A 18 -3.76 -23.41 13.41
CA GLU A 18 -2.78 -22.35 13.75
C GLU A 18 -2.19 -21.73 12.49
N ARG A 19 -1.65 -22.54 11.57
CA ARG A 19 -1.10 -22.05 10.30
C ARG A 19 -2.13 -21.35 9.42
N THR A 20 -3.39 -21.80 9.45
CA THR A 20 -4.46 -21.16 8.67
C THR A 20 -4.74 -19.75 9.20
N LEU A 21 -4.78 -19.57 10.52
CA LEU A 21 -4.97 -18.26 11.15
C LEU A 21 -3.80 -17.31 10.86
N GLU A 22 -2.56 -17.81 10.91
CA GLU A 22 -1.37 -17.02 10.55
C GLU A 22 -1.40 -16.59 9.07
N LEU A 23 -1.80 -17.50 8.18
CA LEU A 23 -1.93 -17.23 6.75
C LEU A 23 -3.01 -16.16 6.48
N GLU A 24 -4.15 -16.24 7.15
CA GLU A 24 -5.23 -15.25 7.03
C GLU A 24 -4.77 -13.86 7.50
N ALA A 25 -4.05 -13.79 8.63
CA ALA A 25 -3.52 -12.53 9.14
C ALA A 25 -2.52 -11.87 8.17
N GLU A 26 -1.60 -12.66 7.61
CA GLU A 26 -0.61 -12.15 6.65
C GLU A 26 -1.27 -11.77 5.31
N LYS A 27 -2.29 -12.52 4.89
CA LYS A 27 -3.09 -12.19 3.70
C LYS A 27 -3.80 -10.85 3.87
N GLN A 28 -4.46 -10.62 5.00
CA GLN A 28 -5.13 -9.34 5.27
C GLN A 28 -4.16 -8.16 5.25
N LYS A 29 -2.99 -8.32 5.89
CA LYS A 29 -1.95 -7.28 5.90
C LYS A 29 -1.43 -6.96 4.51
N THR A 30 -1.33 -7.98 3.65
CA THR A 30 -0.92 -7.81 2.25
C THR A 30 -1.99 -7.06 1.46
N GLU A 31 -3.27 -7.41 1.62
CA GLU A 31 -4.38 -6.72 0.98
C GLU A 31 -4.46 -5.24 1.38
N ASP A 32 -4.32 -4.95 2.68
CA ASP A 32 -4.30 -3.58 3.20
C ASP A 32 -3.14 -2.75 2.62
N LEU A 33 -1.98 -3.38 2.42
CA LEU A 33 -0.82 -2.71 1.84
C LEU A 33 -1.05 -2.41 0.35
N ILE A 34 -1.63 -3.34 -0.40
CA ILE A 34 -1.94 -3.15 -1.82
C ILE A 34 -2.99 -2.03 -1.97
N ALA A 35 -4.02 -2.02 -1.13
CA ALA A 35 -5.06 -0.99 -1.14
C ALA A 35 -4.53 0.42 -0.81
N LYS A 36 -3.43 0.53 -0.04
CA LYS A 36 -2.75 1.82 0.21
C LYS A 36 -1.90 2.31 -0.96
N MET A 37 -1.48 1.40 -1.84
CA MET A 37 -0.56 1.71 -2.95
C MET A 37 -1.28 1.93 -4.28
N LEU A 38 -2.39 1.22 -4.51
CA LEU A 38 -3.15 1.22 -5.76
C LEU A 38 -4.60 1.64 -5.51
N PRO A 39 -5.27 2.26 -6.50
CA PRO A 39 -6.71 2.45 -6.43
C PRO A 39 -7.39 1.10 -6.26
N LEU A 40 -8.43 1.03 -5.42
CA LEU A 40 -9.15 -0.21 -5.11
C LEU A 40 -9.56 -1.04 -6.34
N PRO A 41 -10.08 -0.44 -7.44
CA PRO A 41 -10.42 -1.19 -8.64
C PRO A 41 -9.22 -1.87 -9.31
N VAL A 42 -8.05 -1.21 -9.27
CA VAL A 42 -6.81 -1.72 -9.87
C VAL A 42 -6.14 -2.74 -8.95
N ALA A 43 -6.31 -2.61 -7.63
CA ALA A 43 -5.75 -3.51 -6.63
C ALA A 43 -6.32 -4.94 -6.68
N GLN A 44 -7.57 -5.11 -7.14
CA GLN A 44 -8.26 -6.40 -7.14
C GLN A 44 -7.66 -7.40 -8.14
N GLU A 45 -7.26 -6.96 -9.33
CA GLU A 45 -6.69 -7.84 -10.36
C GLU A 45 -5.36 -8.48 -9.93
N PRO A 46 -4.35 -7.73 -9.41
CA PRO A 46 -3.14 -8.32 -8.87
C PRO A 46 -3.38 -9.26 -7.69
N VAL A 47 -4.34 -8.96 -6.81
CA VAL A 47 -4.72 -9.84 -5.69
C VAL A 47 -5.32 -11.15 -6.19
N ALA A 48 -6.07 -11.12 -7.29
CA ALA A 48 -6.61 -12.29 -7.97
C ALA A 48 -5.57 -13.06 -8.81
N GLY A 49 -4.35 -12.51 -8.98
CA GLY A 49 -3.30 -13.09 -9.83
C GLY A 49 -3.48 -12.81 -11.32
N ASN A 50 -4.32 -11.84 -11.67
CA ASN A 50 -4.61 -11.44 -13.04
C ASN A 50 -3.71 -10.27 -13.48
N PRO A 51 -3.41 -10.15 -14.79
CA PRO A 51 -2.79 -8.95 -15.33
C PRO A 51 -3.74 -7.75 -15.26
N VAL A 52 -3.18 -6.56 -15.08
CA VAL A 52 -3.92 -5.29 -15.13
C VAL A 52 -3.83 -4.73 -16.56
N ASP A 53 -4.98 -4.63 -17.23
CA ASP A 53 -5.04 -4.00 -18.56
C ASP A 53 -5.09 -2.46 -18.45
N PRO A 54 -4.48 -1.72 -19.40
CA PRO A 54 -4.56 -0.26 -19.41
C PRO A 54 -6.00 0.22 -19.63
N GLU A 55 -6.45 1.16 -18.80
CA GLU A 55 -7.77 1.78 -18.89
C GLU A 55 -7.67 3.21 -19.44
N ALA A 56 -8.62 3.58 -20.30
CA ALA A 56 -8.77 4.93 -20.82
C ALA A 56 -9.99 5.60 -20.19
N PHE A 57 -9.83 6.86 -19.77
CA PHE A 57 -10.88 7.64 -19.14
C PHE A 57 -11.24 8.85 -20.02
N ASP A 58 -12.52 9.03 -20.32
CA ASP A 58 -13.01 10.13 -21.16
C ASP A 58 -12.89 11.50 -20.48
N ASN A 59 -12.91 11.53 -19.14
CA ASN A 59 -12.82 12.76 -18.36
C ASN A 59 -11.93 12.54 -17.14
N VAL A 60 -10.83 13.31 -17.06
CA VAL A 60 -9.90 13.31 -15.93
C VAL A 60 -9.49 14.73 -15.59
N THR A 61 -9.27 14.99 -14.30
CA THR A 61 -8.62 16.22 -13.83
C THR A 61 -7.32 15.84 -13.14
N ILE A 62 -6.22 16.42 -13.60
CA ILE A 62 -4.88 16.16 -13.06
C ILE A 62 -4.36 17.42 -12.40
N TYR A 63 -3.89 17.30 -11.15
CA TYR A 63 -3.25 18.38 -10.42
C TYR A 63 -1.73 18.14 -10.35
N PHE A 64 -0.96 19.11 -10.85
CA PHE A 64 0.50 19.12 -10.73
C PHE A 64 0.92 20.23 -9.77
N SER A 65 1.81 19.91 -8.84
CA SER A 65 2.39 20.88 -7.92
C SER A 65 3.89 20.66 -7.77
N ASP A 66 4.63 21.75 -7.66
CA ASP A 66 6.06 21.77 -7.38
C ASP A 66 6.37 22.76 -6.25
N ILE A 67 7.45 22.52 -5.52
CA ILE A 67 7.93 23.42 -4.47
C ILE A 67 8.86 24.44 -5.13
N VAL A 68 8.34 25.64 -5.35
CA VAL A 68 9.11 26.74 -5.94
C VAL A 68 10.35 27.03 -5.08
N GLY A 69 11.52 27.00 -5.71
CA GLY A 69 12.78 27.30 -5.03
C GLY A 69 13.29 26.20 -4.12
N PHE A 70 12.80 24.95 -4.24
CA PHE A 70 13.26 23.81 -3.43
C PHE A 70 14.79 23.67 -3.41
N SER A 71 15.48 23.90 -4.53
CA SER A 71 16.96 23.85 -4.60
C SER A 71 17.64 24.87 -3.69
N LEU A 72 17.05 26.06 -3.51
CA LEU A 72 17.60 27.09 -2.62
C LEU A 72 17.34 26.74 -1.15
N ILE A 73 16.16 26.19 -0.87
CA ILE A 73 15.77 25.75 0.47
C ILE A 73 16.68 24.59 0.90
N SER A 74 16.84 23.57 0.05
CA SER A 74 17.71 22.42 0.33
C SER A 74 19.18 22.79 0.48
N ALA A 75 19.68 23.76 -0.29
CA ALA A 75 21.06 24.24 -0.15
C ALA A 75 21.34 24.96 1.18
N LYS A 76 20.31 25.49 1.86
CA LYS A 76 20.44 26.26 3.10
C LYS A 76 20.00 25.50 4.35
N SER A 77 19.44 24.30 4.20
CA SER A 77 18.87 23.50 5.27
C SER A 77 19.72 22.27 5.55
N THR A 78 19.61 21.75 6.78
CA THR A 78 20.15 20.43 7.10
C THR A 78 19.27 19.34 6.49
N LEU A 79 19.83 18.14 6.33
CA LEU A 79 19.09 16.98 5.83
C LEU A 79 17.83 16.71 6.66
N LEU A 80 17.94 16.79 7.99
CA LEU A 80 16.80 16.58 8.89
C LEU A 80 15.69 17.61 8.66
N GLN A 81 16.04 18.89 8.54
CA GLN A 81 15.06 19.95 8.29
C GLN A 81 14.31 19.75 6.96
N ILE A 82 14.99 19.25 5.92
CA ILE A 82 14.34 18.96 4.63
C ILE A 82 13.41 17.76 4.73
N VAL A 83 13.83 16.70 5.45
CA VAL A 83 12.97 15.53 5.67
C VAL A 83 11.71 15.93 6.45
N ASP A 84 11.87 16.72 7.51
CA ASP A 84 10.73 17.19 8.32
C ASP A 84 9.78 18.05 7.48
N LEU A 85 10.31 19.00 6.71
CA LEU A 85 9.51 19.83 5.80
C LEU A 85 8.71 19.01 4.79
N LEU A 86 9.35 18.04 4.13
CA LEU A 86 8.68 17.20 3.15
C LEU A 86 7.62 16.31 3.81
N ASN A 87 7.93 15.74 4.98
CA ASN A 87 6.98 14.95 5.74
C ASN A 87 5.73 15.76 6.12
N ASP A 88 5.90 17.00 6.61
CA ASP A 88 4.78 17.87 6.97
C ASP A 88 3.89 18.18 5.75
N ILE A 89 4.50 18.52 4.61
CA ILE A 89 3.79 18.80 3.37
C ILE A 89 3.02 17.57 2.89
N TYR A 90 3.67 16.42 2.78
CA TYR A 90 3.02 15.20 2.27
C TYR A 90 1.97 14.66 3.23
N THR A 91 2.18 14.75 4.55
CA THR A 91 1.17 14.35 5.54
C THR A 91 -0.08 15.22 5.43
N THR A 92 0.09 16.53 5.22
CA THR A 92 -1.03 17.46 5.02
C THR A 92 -1.78 17.15 3.72
N PHE A 93 -1.05 16.86 2.63
CA PHE A 93 -1.67 16.44 1.38
C PHE A 93 -2.42 15.13 1.53
N ASP A 94 -1.82 14.11 2.12
CA ASP A 94 -2.43 12.78 2.27
C ASP A 94 -3.72 12.87 3.10
N ALA A 95 -3.73 13.66 4.18
CA ALA A 95 -4.95 13.91 4.97
C ALA A 95 -6.04 14.64 4.17
N THR A 96 -5.66 15.57 3.29
CA THR A 96 -6.61 16.28 2.42
C THR A 96 -7.15 15.35 1.34
N ILE A 97 -6.29 14.55 0.72
CA ILE A 97 -6.62 13.57 -0.33
C ILE A 97 -7.64 12.56 0.19
N GLU A 98 -7.45 12.07 1.41
CA GLU A 98 -8.38 11.14 2.07
C GLU A 98 -9.79 11.74 2.22
N HIS A 99 -9.92 13.04 2.45
CA HIS A 99 -11.22 13.71 2.59
C HIS A 99 -11.96 13.91 1.27
N PHE A 100 -11.24 14.11 0.16
CA PHE A 100 -11.82 14.44 -1.14
C PHE A 100 -11.94 13.25 -2.11
N ASN A 101 -11.59 12.03 -1.68
CA ASN A 101 -11.59 10.82 -2.50
C ASN A 101 -10.84 11.00 -3.85
N VAL A 102 -9.70 11.69 -3.79
CA VAL A 102 -8.80 11.88 -4.94
C VAL A 102 -7.66 10.87 -4.85
N TYR A 103 -7.11 10.44 -5.99
CA TYR A 103 -6.03 9.45 -6.02
C TYR A 103 -4.67 10.13 -6.20
N LYS A 104 -3.70 9.78 -5.33
CA LYS A 104 -2.31 10.25 -5.41
C LYS A 104 -1.54 9.41 -6.42
N VAL A 105 -1.17 10.01 -7.55
CA VAL A 105 -0.33 9.36 -8.56
C VAL A 105 1.15 9.54 -8.22
N VAL A 106 1.85 8.45 -7.92
CA VAL A 106 3.32 8.46 -7.83
C VAL A 106 3.88 8.25 -9.24
N LEU A 107 4.30 9.35 -9.88
CA LEU A 107 5.01 9.29 -11.15
C LEU A 107 6.39 8.67 -10.90
N ARG A 108 6.49 7.35 -11.07
CA ARG A 108 7.78 6.71 -11.28
C ARG A 108 8.21 7.05 -12.70
N LEU A 109 8.99 8.13 -12.83
CA LEU A 109 9.71 8.42 -14.07
C LEU A 109 10.67 7.25 -14.31
N LEU A 110 10.24 6.29 -15.13
CA LEU A 110 11.12 5.36 -15.81
C LEU A 110 11.88 6.15 -16.87
N PHE A 111 13.00 6.74 -16.44
CA PHE A 111 14.10 7.15 -17.30
C PHE A 111 15.39 6.57 -16.73
#